data_AF-A0A6A5R8E7-F1
#
_entry.id   AF-A0A6A5R8E7-F1
#
_cell.length_a   1.000
_cell.length_b   1.000
_cell.length_c   1.000
_cell.angle_alpha   90.00
_cell.angle_beta   90.00
_cell.angle_gamma   90.00
#
_symmetry.space_group_name_H-M   'P 1'
#
loop_
_entity.id
_entity.type
_entity.pdbx_description
1 polymer ?
#
loop_
_entity_poly.entity_id
_entity_poly.type
_entity_poly.pdbx_seq_one_letter_code
_entity_poly.pdbx_strand_id
1 'polypeptide(L)'
;LLPTIGTVNSNALKKVNKNVRFHKEDYLSIPSSFLSFLLGFIDGDEYIHSVLNIGKITIYKDNRSPTCKLIINKTDLQEVLFPLLLHHNLFFLTETRNNQFNTAMLILEQDIKRFDNIPNIIGFTMAEGSFFIKSNNDGCFQLKQRIHTSLFESFKLVFNTDRKIDIEKNMYNQFSVSSKNDIQTVINFFSFSGLHPLVGLKGISYLK
;
A
#
# COMPACT_ATOMS: atom_id res chain seq x y z
N LEU A 1 -19.74 -26.12 -21.66
CA LEU A 1 -19.07 -26.26 -20.35
C LEU A 1 -17.59 -26.47 -20.63
N LEU A 2 -16.70 -25.68 -20.03
CA LEU A 2 -15.26 -25.90 -20.15
C LEU A 2 -14.78 -26.84 -19.03
N PRO A 3 -13.78 -27.70 -19.30
CA PRO A 3 -13.26 -28.61 -18.29
C PRO A 3 -12.49 -27.85 -17.19
N THR A 4 -12.69 -28.26 -15.94
CA THR A 4 -11.94 -27.73 -14.80
C THR A 4 -10.50 -28.24 -14.86
N ILE A 5 -9.53 -27.34 -14.95
CA ILE A 5 -8.10 -27.67 -14.90
C ILE A 5 -7.56 -27.18 -13.55
N GLY A 6 -7.03 -28.11 -12.75
CA GLY A 6 -6.43 -27.84 -11.44
C GLY A 6 -7.32 -28.17 -10.23
N THR A 7 -6.69 -28.59 -9.14
CA THR A 7 -7.36 -28.84 -7.85
C THR A 7 -7.39 -27.55 -7.02
N VAL A 8 -8.59 -26.96 -6.88
CA VAL A 8 -8.78 -25.76 -6.05
C VAL A 8 -8.42 -26.08 -4.59
N ASN A 9 -7.48 -25.32 -4.03
CA ASN A 9 -7.10 -25.43 -2.63
C ASN A 9 -8.31 -25.13 -1.73
N SER A 10 -8.66 -26.09 -0.85
CA SER A 10 -9.82 -26.00 0.03
C SER A 10 -9.78 -24.82 1.00
N ASN A 11 -8.60 -24.23 1.24
CA ASN A 11 -8.44 -23.03 2.06
C ASN A 11 -8.79 -21.73 1.32
N ALA A 12 -8.76 -21.71 -0.02
CA ALA A 12 -9.20 -20.55 -0.82
C ALA A 12 -10.73 -20.38 -0.77
N LEU A 13 -11.46 -21.50 -0.63
CA LEU A 13 -12.93 -21.52 -0.53
C LEU A 13 -13.46 -21.09 0.85
N LYS A 14 -12.60 -21.06 1.88
CA LYS A 14 -13.01 -20.73 3.25
C LYS A 14 -13.24 -19.23 3.50
N LYS A 15 -12.82 -18.35 2.57
CA LYS A 15 -12.92 -16.88 2.73
C LYS A 15 -14.03 -16.20 1.91
N VAL A 16 -14.77 -16.93 1.09
CA VAL A 16 -15.85 -16.35 0.30
C VAL A 16 -17.16 -16.46 1.10
N ASN A 17 -17.60 -15.33 1.67
CA ASN A 17 -18.95 -15.18 2.19
C ASN A 17 -19.96 -15.54 1.09
N LYS A 18 -20.85 -16.50 1.38
CA LYS A 18 -21.82 -17.11 0.43
C LYS A 18 -22.88 -16.17 -0.16
N ASN A 19 -22.77 -14.85 -0.02
CA ASN A 19 -23.87 -13.93 -0.32
C ASN A 19 -23.62 -12.97 -1.50
N VAL A 20 -22.57 -13.15 -2.30
CA VAL A 20 -22.45 -12.38 -3.56
C VAL A 20 -22.63 -13.33 -4.74
N ARG A 21 -23.90 -13.43 -5.17
CA ARG A 21 -24.28 -14.18 -6.36
C ARG A 21 -24.06 -13.24 -7.56
N PHE A 22 -22.84 -13.22 -8.10
CA PHE A 22 -22.53 -12.46 -9.31
C PHE A 22 -23.30 -13.07 -10.50
N HIS A 23 -23.91 -12.22 -11.31
CA HIS A 23 -24.73 -12.66 -12.44
C HIS A 23 -23.82 -13.15 -13.57
N LYS A 24 -24.23 -14.24 -14.23
CA LYS A 24 -23.45 -14.91 -15.28
C LYS A 24 -23.17 -13.98 -16.48
N GLU A 25 -24.02 -12.98 -16.66
CA GLU A 25 -23.94 -11.96 -17.70
C GLU A 25 -22.72 -11.02 -17.52
N ASP A 26 -22.28 -10.78 -16.28
CA ASP A 26 -21.13 -9.91 -15.99
C ASP A 26 -19.79 -10.50 -16.47
N TYR A 27 -19.74 -11.82 -16.67
CA TYR A 27 -18.55 -12.53 -17.15
C TYR A 27 -18.46 -12.59 -18.68
N LEU A 28 -19.54 -12.27 -19.40
CA LEU A 28 -19.62 -12.37 -20.87
C LEU A 28 -19.07 -11.13 -21.60
N SER A 29 -18.91 -10.00 -20.90
CA SER A 29 -18.30 -8.77 -21.45
C SER A 29 -16.77 -8.74 -21.34
N ILE A 30 -16.20 -9.73 -20.66
CA ILE A 30 -14.78 -9.78 -20.38
C ILE A 30 -14.05 -10.37 -21.60
N PRO A 31 -13.10 -9.65 -22.22
CA PRO A 31 -12.37 -10.16 -23.38
C PRO A 31 -11.73 -11.51 -23.09
N SER A 32 -11.84 -12.47 -24.02
CA SER A 32 -11.23 -13.80 -23.85
C SER A 32 -9.73 -13.73 -23.59
N SER A 33 -9.04 -12.74 -24.14
CA SER A 33 -7.62 -12.46 -23.87
C SER A 33 -7.36 -12.07 -22.42
N PHE A 34 -8.29 -11.35 -21.80
CA PHE A 34 -8.20 -10.93 -20.41
C PHE A 34 -8.55 -12.08 -19.43
N LEU A 35 -9.52 -12.93 -19.77
CA LEU A 35 -9.77 -14.17 -19.03
C LEU A 35 -8.57 -15.14 -19.12
N SER A 36 -7.92 -15.24 -20.29
CA SER A 36 -6.68 -16.00 -20.46
C SER A 36 -5.51 -15.39 -19.67
N PHE A 37 -5.43 -14.06 -19.59
CA PHE A 37 -4.46 -13.36 -18.73
C PHE A 37 -4.70 -13.65 -17.23
N LEU A 38 -5.95 -13.64 -16.77
CA LEU A 38 -6.33 -13.97 -15.39
C LEU A 38 -6.12 -15.46 -15.06
N LEU A 39 -6.46 -16.37 -15.99
CA LEU A 39 -6.20 -17.80 -15.88
C LEU A 39 -4.70 -18.08 -15.86
N GLY A 40 -3.94 -17.34 -16.67
CA GLY A 40 -2.50 -17.20 -16.58
C GLY A 40 -2.14 -16.86 -15.15
N PHE A 41 -2.52 -15.72 -14.59
CA PHE A 41 -2.18 -15.26 -13.23
C PHE A 41 -2.40 -16.27 -12.08
N ILE A 42 -3.30 -17.25 -12.24
CA ILE A 42 -3.57 -18.32 -11.26
C ILE A 42 -2.49 -19.45 -11.32
N ASP A 43 -1.74 -19.54 -12.42
CA ASP A 43 -0.64 -20.50 -12.69
C ASP A 43 0.54 -19.82 -13.46
N GLY A 44 0.76 -18.51 -13.22
CA GLY A 44 1.04 -17.55 -14.31
C GLY A 44 2.42 -17.01 -14.51
N ASP A 45 3.38 -17.41 -13.68
CA ASP A 45 4.71 -16.82 -13.73
C ASP A 45 5.34 -16.97 -15.14
N GLU A 46 5.09 -18.10 -15.80
CA GLU A 46 5.61 -18.39 -17.14
C GLU A 46 4.74 -17.84 -18.28
N TYR A 47 3.41 -17.78 -18.08
CA TYR A 47 2.49 -17.18 -19.06
C TYR A 47 2.64 -15.67 -19.13
N ILE A 48 2.69 -14.99 -17.98
CA ILE A 48 2.88 -13.54 -17.91
C ILE A 48 4.21 -13.16 -18.54
N HIS A 49 5.28 -13.90 -18.24
CA HIS A 49 6.58 -13.68 -18.85
C HIS A 49 6.55 -13.89 -20.37
N SER A 50 5.93 -14.96 -20.87
CA SER A 50 5.90 -15.24 -22.32
C SER A 50 5.02 -14.27 -23.13
N VAL A 51 3.91 -13.79 -22.54
CA VAL A 51 2.99 -12.87 -23.22
C VAL A 51 3.46 -11.43 -23.16
N LEU A 52 3.91 -10.97 -21.98
CA LEU A 52 4.33 -9.59 -21.78
C LEU A 52 5.83 -9.38 -22.06
N ASN A 53 6.62 -10.46 -22.12
CA ASN A 53 8.07 -10.43 -22.25
C ASN A 53 8.77 -9.55 -21.20
N ILE A 54 8.25 -9.58 -19.97
CA ILE A 54 8.76 -8.80 -18.83
C ILE A 54 9.25 -9.68 -17.69
N GLY A 55 10.15 -9.14 -16.88
CA GLY A 55 10.67 -9.79 -15.69
C GLY A 55 11.53 -11.03 -15.97
N LYS A 56 11.87 -11.74 -14.89
CA LYS A 56 12.68 -12.96 -14.93
C LYS A 56 12.02 -14.06 -14.12
N ILE A 57 11.90 -15.22 -14.72
CA ILE A 57 11.46 -16.43 -14.03
C ILE A 57 12.63 -17.03 -13.25
N THR A 58 12.39 -17.33 -11.98
CA THR A 58 13.31 -18.08 -11.13
C THR A 58 12.64 -19.36 -10.67
N ILE A 59 13.22 -20.51 -11.02
CA ILE A 59 12.73 -21.83 -10.64
C ILE A 59 13.58 -22.36 -9.49
N TYR A 60 12.96 -22.56 -8.34
CA TYR A 60 13.57 -23.21 -7.18
C TYR A 60 13.22 -24.69 -7.20
N LYS A 61 14.20 -25.52 -7.54
CA LYS A 61 14.07 -26.97 -7.58
C LYS A 61 14.24 -27.54 -6.17
N ASP A 62 13.17 -27.53 -5.38
CA ASP A 62 13.07 -28.36 -4.18
C ASP A 62 12.43 -29.71 -4.54
N ASN A 63 12.97 -30.81 -4.01
CA ASN A 63 12.50 -32.17 -4.25
C ASN A 63 11.11 -32.46 -3.65
N ARG A 64 10.60 -31.60 -2.76
CA ARG A 64 9.25 -31.73 -2.15
C ARG A 64 8.20 -30.77 -2.70
N SER A 65 8.60 -29.55 -3.07
CA SER A 65 7.71 -28.53 -3.62
C SER A 65 8.50 -27.57 -4.51
N PRO A 66 8.64 -27.87 -5.81
CA PRO A 66 9.26 -26.92 -6.73
C PRO A 66 8.42 -25.66 -6.77
N THR A 67 9.06 -24.50 -6.63
CA THR A 67 8.39 -23.20 -6.71
C THR A 67 8.96 -22.39 -7.85
N CYS A 68 8.08 -21.69 -8.56
CA CYS A 68 8.44 -20.72 -9.56
C CYS A 68 8.19 -19.32 -8.99
N LYS A 69 9.00 -18.35 -9.40
CA LYS A 69 8.81 -16.94 -9.04
C LYS A 69 9.09 -16.07 -10.25
N LEU A 70 8.10 -15.32 -10.69
CA LEU A 70 8.31 -14.20 -11.61
C LEU A 70 8.79 -12.96 -10.83
N ILE A 71 9.96 -12.44 -11.20
CA ILE A 71 10.54 -11.21 -10.64
C ILE A 71 10.51 -10.14 -11.72
N ILE A 72 9.62 -9.16 -11.57
CA ILE A 72 9.48 -8.04 -12.50
C ILE A 72 10.36 -6.88 -12.00
N ASN A 73 11.16 -6.30 -12.89
CA ASN A 73 12.04 -5.19 -12.54
C ASN A 73 11.26 -3.86 -12.49
N LYS A 74 11.90 -2.79 -11.98
CA LYS A 74 11.25 -1.47 -11.85
C LYS A 74 10.77 -0.90 -13.19
N THR A 75 11.60 -0.97 -14.23
CA THR A 75 11.30 -0.41 -15.56
C THR A 75 10.09 -1.11 -16.19
N ASP A 76 10.10 -2.44 -16.23
CA ASP A 76 9.01 -3.24 -16.78
C ASP A 76 7.69 -2.99 -16.01
N LEU A 77 7.79 -2.82 -14.70
CA LEU A 77 6.65 -2.54 -13.85
C LEU A 77 6.05 -1.16 -14.12
N GLN A 78 6.90 -0.15 -14.35
CA GLN A 78 6.52 1.23 -14.68
C GLN A 78 5.97 1.38 -16.11
N GLU A 79 6.65 0.78 -17.08
CA GLU A 79 6.40 1.03 -18.51
C GLU A 79 5.38 0.07 -19.11
N VAL A 80 5.18 -1.11 -18.52
CA VAL A 80 4.31 -2.15 -19.08
C VAL A 80 3.21 -2.54 -18.11
N LEU A 81 3.57 -3.05 -16.92
CA LEU A 81 2.58 -3.69 -16.06
C LEU A 81 1.56 -2.71 -15.50
N PHE A 82 1.98 -1.59 -14.91
CA PHE A 82 1.07 -0.61 -14.32
C PHE A 82 0.17 0.08 -15.36
N PRO A 83 0.68 0.55 -16.51
CA PRO A 83 -0.18 1.07 -17.58
C PRO A 83 -1.24 0.06 -18.03
N LEU A 84 -0.89 -1.23 -18.13
CA LEU A 84 -1.82 -2.28 -18.52
C LEU A 84 -2.92 -2.52 -17.48
N LEU A 85 -2.58 -2.48 -16.18
CA LEU A 85 -3.55 -2.55 -15.09
C LEU A 85 -4.53 -1.37 -15.16
N LEU A 86 -4.03 -0.16 -15.36
CA LEU A 86 -4.88 1.05 -15.46
C LEU A 86 -5.76 1.04 -16.70
N HIS A 87 -5.19 0.69 -17.87
CA HIS A 87 -5.90 0.67 -19.14
C HIS A 87 -7.12 -0.26 -19.10
N HIS A 88 -7.00 -1.40 -18.42
CA HIS A 88 -8.07 -2.38 -18.29
C HIS A 88 -8.90 -2.24 -17.01
N ASN A 89 -8.72 -1.18 -16.23
CA ASN A 89 -9.40 -0.96 -14.95
C ASN A 89 -9.29 -2.18 -14.01
N LEU A 90 -8.07 -2.67 -13.84
CA LEU A 90 -7.77 -3.83 -13.02
C LEU A 90 -7.45 -3.40 -11.59
N PHE A 91 -8.14 -3.99 -10.65
CA PHE A 91 -8.02 -3.69 -9.24
C PHE A 91 -7.58 -4.92 -8.46
N PHE A 92 -6.88 -4.71 -7.35
CA PHE A 92 -6.54 -5.80 -6.47
C PHE A 92 -7.73 -6.14 -5.56
N LEU A 93 -7.93 -7.43 -5.30
CA LEU A 93 -9.07 -7.90 -4.50
C LEU A 93 -8.97 -7.56 -3.00
N THR A 94 -7.78 -7.20 -2.52
CA THR A 94 -7.54 -6.92 -1.10
C THR A 94 -7.15 -5.47 -0.89
N GLU A 95 -7.64 -4.87 0.19
CA GLU A 95 -7.30 -3.51 0.60
C GLU A 95 -5.79 -3.31 0.74
N THR A 96 -5.07 -4.28 1.30
CA THR A 96 -3.61 -4.23 1.42
C THR A 96 -2.92 -4.11 0.05
N ARG A 97 -3.37 -4.86 -0.96
CA ARG A 97 -2.77 -4.81 -2.29
C ARG A 97 -3.15 -3.54 -3.04
N ASN A 98 -4.38 -3.03 -2.87
CA ASN A 98 -4.77 -1.71 -3.39
C ASN A 98 -3.92 -0.60 -2.78
N ASN A 99 -3.72 -0.60 -1.45
CA ASN A 99 -2.90 0.41 -0.78
C ASN A 99 -1.43 0.38 -1.26
N GLN A 100 -0.88 -0.82 -1.49
CA GLN A 100 0.47 -0.97 -2.05
C GLN A 100 0.57 -0.45 -3.48
N PHE A 101 -0.41 -0.76 -4.32
CA PHE A 101 -0.48 -0.26 -5.70
C PHE A 101 -0.61 1.26 -5.75
N ASN A 102 -1.52 1.83 -4.96
CA ASN A 102 -1.71 3.29 -4.87
C ASN A 102 -0.44 4.00 -4.39
N THR A 103 0.26 3.42 -3.42
CA THR A 103 1.55 3.95 -2.95
C THR A 103 2.59 3.90 -4.07
N ALA A 104 2.64 2.81 -4.84
CA ALA A 104 3.54 2.69 -5.97
C ALA A 104 3.23 3.73 -7.05
N MET A 105 1.96 3.90 -7.44
CA MET A 105 1.54 4.92 -8.40
C MET A 105 1.93 6.33 -7.96
N LEU A 106 1.72 6.68 -6.68
CA LEU A 106 2.09 7.98 -6.14
C LEU A 106 3.61 8.24 -6.18
N ILE A 107 4.42 7.22 -5.84
CA ILE A 107 5.89 7.29 -5.96
C ILE A 107 6.32 7.58 -7.41
N LEU A 108 5.60 7.01 -8.37
CA LEU A 108 5.89 7.14 -9.79
C LEU A 108 5.46 8.49 -10.36
N GLU A 109 4.23 8.91 -10.09
CA GLU A 109 3.68 10.19 -10.56
C GLU A 109 4.49 11.39 -10.06
N GLN A 110 5.02 11.30 -8.84
CA GLN A 110 5.77 12.37 -8.21
C GLN A 110 7.30 12.24 -8.38
N ASP A 111 7.78 11.29 -9.18
CA ASP A 111 9.20 11.00 -9.41
C ASP A 111 10.02 10.91 -8.10
N ILE A 112 9.47 10.22 -7.09
CA ILE A 112 10.06 10.18 -5.76
C ILE A 112 11.25 9.21 -5.76
N LYS A 113 12.46 9.80 -5.69
CA LYS A 113 13.73 9.06 -5.73
C LYS A 113 14.32 8.74 -4.37
N ARG A 114 13.90 9.45 -3.31
CA ARG A 114 14.41 9.29 -1.94
C ARG A 114 13.26 8.92 -1.02
N PHE A 115 13.50 8.01 -0.08
CA PHE A 115 12.50 7.59 0.89
C PHE A 115 11.93 8.78 1.68
N ASP A 116 12.79 9.74 2.03
CA ASP A 116 12.45 10.97 2.75
C ASP A 116 11.50 11.89 1.95
N ASN A 117 11.41 11.70 0.63
CA ASN A 117 10.54 12.46 -0.26
C ASN A 117 9.19 11.76 -0.49
N ILE A 118 8.95 10.58 0.08
CA ILE A 118 7.68 9.87 -0.08
C ILE A 118 6.63 10.51 0.86
N PRO A 119 5.47 10.98 0.37
CA PRO A 119 4.32 11.40 1.17
C PRO A 119 3.64 10.30 2.00
N ASN A 120 4.37 9.23 2.35
CA ASN A 120 3.88 8.12 3.15
C ASN A 120 3.77 8.47 4.63
N ILE A 121 3.91 9.74 5.00
CA ILE A 121 3.63 10.17 6.36
C ILE A 121 2.14 10.01 6.70
N ILE A 122 1.23 10.05 5.72
CA ILE A 122 -0.20 9.75 5.94
C ILE A 122 -0.38 8.27 6.30
N GLY A 123 0.18 7.36 5.49
CA GLY A 123 0.15 5.92 5.78
C GLY A 123 0.80 5.59 7.12
N PHE A 124 1.96 6.19 7.38
CA PHE A 124 2.66 6.09 8.65
C PHE A 124 1.80 6.59 9.82
N THR A 125 1.17 7.75 9.68
CA THR A 125 0.31 8.35 10.70
C THR A 125 -0.95 7.52 10.96
N MET A 126 -1.50 6.88 9.93
CA MET A 126 -2.61 5.95 10.09
C MET A 126 -2.24 4.73 10.95
N ALA A 127 -1.02 4.20 10.78
CA ALA A 127 -0.54 3.04 11.54
C ALA A 127 -0.02 3.39 12.94
N GLU A 128 0.84 4.41 13.03
CA GLU A 128 1.68 4.69 14.21
C GLU A 128 1.36 6.05 14.86
N GLY A 129 0.56 6.89 14.19
CA GLY A 129 0.28 8.24 14.66
C GLY A 129 -0.80 8.29 15.72
N SER A 130 -0.82 9.37 16.50
CA SER A 130 -1.81 9.61 17.54
C SER A 130 -2.22 11.08 17.56
N PHE A 131 -3.54 11.30 17.59
CA PHE A 131 -4.16 12.60 17.82
C PHE A 131 -4.90 12.52 19.15
N PHE A 132 -4.62 13.42 20.08
CA PHE A 132 -5.26 13.41 21.39
C PHE A 132 -5.19 14.79 22.04
N ILE A 133 -6.09 15.02 23.00
CA ILE A 133 -6.07 16.17 23.88
C ILE A 133 -5.36 15.79 25.18
N LYS A 134 -4.37 16.59 25.58
CA LYS A 134 -3.64 16.42 26.85
C LYS A 134 -4.51 16.84 28.04
N SER A 135 -4.09 16.48 29.25
CA SER A 135 -4.80 16.86 30.49
C SER A 135 -4.89 18.38 30.71
N ASN A 136 -3.96 19.14 30.12
CA ASN A 136 -4.00 20.61 30.11
C ASN A 136 -4.85 21.20 28.97
N ASN A 137 -5.63 20.36 28.29
CA ASN A 137 -6.51 20.73 27.17
C ASN A 137 -5.80 21.14 25.86
N ASP A 138 -4.48 20.92 25.75
CA ASP A 138 -3.75 21.15 24.51
C ASP A 138 -3.97 20.00 23.51
N GLY A 139 -4.26 20.35 22.27
CA GLY A 139 -4.22 19.40 21.15
C GLY A 139 -2.78 18.92 20.90
N CYS A 140 -2.62 17.61 20.72
CA CYS A 140 -1.32 17.00 20.51
C CYS A 140 -1.35 16.05 19.32
N PHE A 141 -0.29 16.13 18.52
CA PHE A 141 0.04 15.14 17.50
C PHE A 141 1.33 14.42 17.89
N GLN A 142 1.33 13.10 17.74
CA GLN A 142 2.46 12.26 18.10
C GLN A 142 2.67 11.14 17.10
N LEU A 143 3.94 10.87 16.78
CA LEU A 143 4.41 9.67 16.10
C LEU A 143 5.37 8.93 17.01
N LYS A 144 5.31 7.60 17.05
CA LYS A 144 6.22 6.78 17.86
C LYS A 144 6.53 5.48 17.14
N GLN A 145 7.80 5.10 17.08
CA GLN A 145 8.22 3.82 16.52
C GLN A 145 9.58 3.41 17.08
N ARG A 146 9.97 2.15 16.88
CA ARG A 146 11.31 1.64 17.26
C ARG A 146 12.40 2.55 16.68
N ILE A 147 13.50 2.73 17.42
CA ILE A 147 14.58 3.69 17.10
C ILE A 147 14.91 3.69 15.59
N HIS A 148 14.67 4.85 14.98
CA HIS A 148 15.01 5.14 13.60
C HIS A 148 15.26 6.66 13.46
N THR A 149 16.43 7.12 13.93
CA THR A 149 16.71 8.54 14.16
C THR A 149 16.54 9.40 12.91
N SER A 150 17.08 8.96 11.77
CA SER A 150 16.99 9.73 10.52
C SER A 150 15.56 9.96 10.05
N LEU A 151 14.66 8.98 10.26
CA LEU A 151 13.24 9.12 9.91
C LEU A 151 12.56 10.15 10.82
N PHE A 152 12.82 10.10 12.11
CA PHE A 152 12.20 11.04 13.04
C PHE A 152 12.76 12.46 12.89
N GLU A 153 14.04 12.60 12.55
CA GLU A 153 14.62 13.88 12.16
C GLU A 153 14.00 14.41 10.87
N SER A 154 13.66 13.56 9.88
CA SER A 154 12.94 14.02 8.68
C SER A 154 11.53 14.57 8.99
N PHE A 155 10.84 14.08 10.02
CA PHE A 155 9.53 14.63 10.40
C PHE A 155 9.58 16.10 10.85
N LYS A 156 10.72 16.54 11.39
CA LYS A 156 10.95 17.95 11.71
C LYS A 156 10.88 18.83 10.46
N LEU A 157 11.45 18.35 9.36
CA LEU A 157 11.42 19.04 8.07
C LEU A 157 10.00 19.06 7.50
N VAL A 158 9.29 17.93 7.57
CA VAL A 158 7.90 17.81 7.06
C VAL A 158 6.95 18.76 7.79
N PHE A 159 7.05 18.84 9.12
CA PHE A 159 6.17 19.68 9.94
C PHE A 159 6.78 21.04 10.28
N ASN A 160 7.90 21.41 9.63
CA ASN A 160 8.61 22.67 9.80
C ASN A 160 8.77 23.08 11.29
N THR A 161 9.40 22.21 12.08
CA THR A 161 9.51 22.38 13.53
C THR A 161 10.87 21.96 14.06
N ASP A 162 11.38 22.64 15.08
CA ASP A 162 12.66 22.33 15.73
C ASP A 162 12.50 21.47 16.99
N ARG A 163 11.31 20.89 17.20
CA ARG A 163 11.00 20.09 18.39
C ARG A 163 11.93 18.88 18.49
N LYS A 164 12.52 18.68 19.66
CA LYS A 164 13.42 17.56 19.94
C LYS A 164 12.68 16.22 19.80
N ILE A 165 13.35 15.23 19.22
CA ILE A 165 12.87 13.84 19.20
C ILE A 165 13.19 13.21 20.56
N ASP A 166 12.17 12.70 21.23
CA ASP A 166 12.32 11.99 22.48
C ASP A 166 12.70 10.53 22.21
N ILE A 167 13.56 9.96 23.05
CA ILE A 167 13.91 8.54 23.02
C ILE A 167 13.27 7.89 24.24
N GLU A 168 12.18 7.16 24.03
CA GLU A 168 11.45 6.50 25.10
C GLU A 168 12.03 5.09 25.36
N LYS A 169 12.35 4.82 26.64
CA LYS A 169 12.87 3.53 27.11
C LYS A 169 14.11 3.03 26.35
N ASN A 170 14.90 3.94 25.76
CA ASN A 170 16.04 3.61 24.88
C ASN A 170 15.70 2.65 23.73
N MET A 171 14.43 2.57 23.33
CA MET A 171 13.97 1.63 22.30
C MET A 171 13.10 2.27 21.22
N TYR A 172 12.47 3.41 21.52
CA TYR A 172 11.53 4.07 20.63
C TYR A 172 11.90 5.52 20.44
N ASN A 173 11.84 6.00 19.19
CA ASN A 173 11.82 7.42 18.91
C ASN A 173 10.38 7.92 18.97
N GLN A 174 10.22 9.13 19.49
CA GLN A 174 8.94 9.80 19.62
C GLN A 174 9.06 11.24 19.13
N PHE A 175 8.23 11.58 18.15
CA PHE A 175 8.00 12.94 17.68
C PHE A 175 6.68 13.41 18.28
N SER A 176 6.68 14.53 19.00
CA SER A 176 5.46 15.07 19.62
C SER A 176 5.43 16.59 19.53
N VAL A 177 4.30 17.10 19.05
CA VAL A 177 4.03 18.53 18.92
C VAL A 177 2.67 18.87 19.51
N SER A 178 2.60 20.01 20.20
CA SER A 178 1.35 20.51 20.80
C SER A 178 1.27 22.03 20.87
N SER A 179 2.24 22.75 20.29
CA SER A 179 2.13 24.21 20.21
C SER A 179 1.05 24.58 19.19
N LYS A 180 0.37 25.72 19.39
CA LYS A 180 -0.66 26.18 18.46
C LYS A 180 -0.13 26.28 17.01
N ASN A 181 1.12 26.71 16.84
CA ASN A 181 1.75 26.83 15.52
C ASN A 181 2.00 25.46 14.89
N ASP A 182 2.60 24.52 15.63
CA ASP A 182 2.87 23.17 15.11
C ASP A 182 1.56 22.44 14.75
N ILE A 183 0.53 22.55 15.61
CA ILE A 183 -0.77 21.93 15.36
C ILE A 183 -1.43 22.54 14.11
N GLN A 184 -1.31 23.85 13.90
CA GLN A 184 -1.78 24.45 12.65
C GLN A 184 -1.04 23.88 11.43
N THR A 185 0.28 23.68 11.51
CA THR A 185 1.05 23.03 10.44
C THR A 185 0.58 21.60 10.20
N VAL A 186 0.32 20.82 11.26
CA VAL A 186 -0.22 19.46 11.17
C VAL A 186 -1.60 19.45 10.49
N ILE A 187 -2.49 20.37 10.86
CA ILE A 187 -3.82 20.51 10.23
C ILE A 187 -3.66 20.88 8.76
N ASN A 188 -2.81 21.85 8.44
CA ASN A 188 -2.55 22.26 7.07
C ASN A 188 -2.05 21.09 6.22
N PHE A 189 -1.17 20.27 6.80
CA PHE A 189 -0.64 19.08 6.16
C PHE A 189 -1.74 18.03 5.89
N PHE A 190 -2.56 17.66 6.88
CA PHE A 190 -3.54 16.57 6.71
C PHE A 190 -4.86 17.00 6.06
N SER A 191 -5.20 18.29 6.06
CA SER A 191 -6.48 18.78 5.53
C SER A 191 -6.37 19.56 4.22
N PHE A 192 -5.22 20.18 3.91
CA PHE A 192 -5.11 21.13 2.79
C PHE A 192 -3.94 20.86 1.82
N SER A 193 -3.19 19.78 2.00
CA SER A 193 -2.05 19.45 1.14
C SER A 193 -2.42 18.84 -0.23
N GLY A 194 -3.69 18.52 -0.46
CA GLY A 194 -4.13 17.77 -1.65
C GLY A 194 -3.71 16.29 -1.64
N LEU A 195 -3.10 15.81 -0.56
CA LEU A 195 -2.74 14.41 -0.36
C LEU A 195 -3.96 13.57 0.06
N HIS A 196 -3.82 12.24 0.00
CA HIS A 196 -4.87 11.33 0.44
C HIS A 196 -5.28 11.60 1.90
N PRO A 197 -6.58 11.68 2.22
CA PRO A 197 -7.02 12.01 3.57
C PRO A 197 -6.71 10.89 4.57
N LEU A 198 -6.69 11.22 5.86
CA LEU A 198 -6.69 10.21 6.93
C LEU A 198 -8.02 9.45 6.91
N VAL A 199 -7.95 8.12 6.90
CA VAL A 199 -9.14 7.25 6.88
C VAL A 199 -9.19 6.32 8.09
N GLY A 200 -10.32 5.63 8.25
CA GLY A 200 -10.55 4.67 9.32
C GLY A 200 -10.56 5.28 10.71
N LEU A 201 -10.12 4.52 11.71
CA LEU A 201 -10.09 4.96 13.11
C LEU A 201 -9.21 6.19 13.32
N LYS A 202 -8.15 6.35 12.52
CA LYS A 202 -7.27 7.54 12.63
C LYS A 202 -7.97 8.79 12.13
N GLY A 203 -8.69 8.70 11.01
CA GLY A 203 -9.52 9.80 10.52
C GLY A 203 -10.57 10.24 11.54
N ILE A 204 -11.24 9.29 12.20
CA ILE A 204 -12.21 9.60 13.27
C ILE A 204 -11.51 10.26 14.47
N SER A 205 -10.34 9.77 14.88
CA SER A 205 -9.55 10.34 15.97
C SER A 205 -9.03 11.76 15.67
N TYR A 206 -8.81 12.08 14.39
CA TYR A 206 -8.37 13.39 13.95
C TYR A 206 -9.50 14.43 13.96
N LEU A 207 -10.72 14.00 13.65
CA LEU A 207 -11.91 14.86 13.60
C LEU A 207 -12.57 15.11 14.97
N LYS A 208 -12.18 14.34 15.99
CA LYS A 208 -12.66 14.48 17.37
C LYS A 208 -11.79 15.45 18.17
#